data_AF-A0A2D6X7D8-F1
#
_entry.id   AF-A0A2D6X7D8-F1
#
_cell.length_a   1.000
_cell.length_b   1.000
_cell.length_c   1.000
_cell.angle_alpha   90.00
_cell.angle_beta   90.00
_cell.angle_gamma   90.00
#
_symmetry.space_group_name_H-M   'P 1'
#
loop_
_entity.id
_entity.type
_entity.pdbx_description
1 polymer ?
#
loop_
_entity_poly.entity_id
_entity_poly.type
_entity_poly.pdbx_seq_one_letter_code
_entity_poly.pdbx_strand_id
1 'polypeptide(L)'
;MRIVSNCPFCEEHALHVLEGEDTTLMQCLYCGYATSDKFVGDKEINSEYKKLPEEMKTWVKEHNGRIWIPGILTLPEGMVYSVNDDKKMKWAYAKMVDIPQDDRKNYPVSDGKFYEQKYDIDNQIIYDNFYDCLEHLNEEAKQKRAVVQELKLPKLKKIKNGAE
;
A
#
# COMPACT_ATOMS: atom_id res chain seq x y z
N MET A 1 -4.45 -1.90 14.42
CA MET A 1 -4.09 -3.00 13.50
C MET A 1 -3.76 -4.23 14.33
N ARG A 2 -4.55 -5.29 14.24
CA ARG A 2 -4.31 -6.56 14.92
C ARG A 2 -4.06 -7.64 13.88
N ILE A 3 -3.02 -8.46 14.05
CA ILE A 3 -2.87 -9.71 13.29
C ILE A 3 -3.81 -10.71 13.93
N VAL A 4 -4.77 -11.21 13.16
CA VAL A 4 -5.91 -11.94 13.72
C VAL A 4 -5.84 -13.43 13.43
N SER A 5 -5.38 -13.84 12.25
CA SER A 5 -5.44 -15.25 11.84
C SER A 5 -4.61 -15.56 10.59
N ASN A 6 -4.65 -16.82 10.17
CA ASN A 6 -4.16 -17.30 8.88
C ASN A 6 -5.05 -16.76 7.75
N CYS A 7 -4.41 -16.39 6.64
CA CYS A 7 -5.13 -16.05 5.43
C CYS A 7 -5.76 -17.30 4.81
N PRO A 8 -7.03 -17.26 4.38
CA PRO A 8 -7.68 -18.43 3.77
C PRO A 8 -7.13 -18.81 2.38
N PHE A 9 -6.26 -18.00 1.77
CA PHE A 9 -5.78 -18.22 0.40
C PHE A 9 -4.31 -18.60 0.31
N CYS A 10 -3.49 -18.08 1.21
CA CYS A 10 -2.06 -18.37 1.24
C CYS A 10 -1.62 -19.04 2.54
N GLU A 11 -2.54 -19.28 3.48
CA GLU A 11 -2.33 -19.95 4.77
C GLU A 11 -1.36 -19.25 5.74
N GLU A 12 -0.64 -18.23 5.27
CA GLU A 12 0.24 -17.38 6.08
C GLU A 12 -0.52 -16.64 7.18
N HIS A 13 0.11 -16.55 8.36
CA HIS A 13 -0.40 -15.83 9.53
C HIS A 13 -0.17 -14.31 9.42
N ALA A 14 -0.70 -13.74 8.34
CA ALA A 14 -0.51 -12.35 7.94
C ALA A 14 -1.83 -11.63 7.65
N LEU A 15 -2.96 -12.13 8.19
CA LEU A 15 -4.26 -11.47 8.04
C LEU A 15 -4.44 -10.39 9.09
N HIS A 16 -4.52 -9.15 8.62
CA HIS A 16 -4.73 -7.97 9.45
C HIS A 16 -6.19 -7.56 9.40
N VAL A 17 -6.72 -7.18 10.56
CA VAL A 17 -8.06 -6.60 10.69
C VAL A 17 -7.95 -5.17 11.20
N LEU A 18 -8.65 -4.29 10.51
CA LEU A 18 -8.76 -2.86 10.76
C LEU A 18 -10.25 -2.57 10.98
N GLU A 19 -10.61 -2.35 12.23
CA GLU A 19 -11.96 -1.93 12.63
C GLU A 19 -12.02 -0.40 12.53
N GLY A 20 -12.79 0.13 11.58
CA GLY A 20 -13.15 1.54 11.49
C GLY A 20 -14.53 1.81 12.11
N GLU A 21 -14.92 3.08 12.19
CA GLU A 21 -16.24 3.47 12.73
C GLU A 21 -17.41 2.85 11.94
N ASP A 22 -17.30 2.81 10.61
CA ASP A 22 -18.36 2.36 9.71
C ASP A 22 -18.08 1.05 8.98
N THR A 23 -16.84 0.56 8.99
CA THR A 23 -16.45 -0.60 8.18
C THR A 23 -15.24 -1.31 8.78
N THR A 24 -15.34 -2.64 8.88
CA THR A 24 -14.21 -3.50 9.15
C THR A 24 -13.55 -3.92 7.85
N LEU A 25 -12.24 -3.70 7.74
CA LEU A 25 -11.39 -4.15 6.63
C LEU A 25 -10.51 -5.31 7.11
N MET A 26 -10.51 -6.39 6.34
CA MET A 26 -9.60 -7.53 6.52
C MET A 26 -8.66 -7.56 5.32
N GLN A 27 -7.36 -7.52 5.53
CA GLN A 27 -6.36 -7.53 4.46
C GLN A 27 -5.19 -8.43 4.84
N CYS A 28 -4.81 -9.34 3.94
CA CYS A 28 -3.62 -10.15 4.12
C CYS A 28 -2.39 -9.40 3.61
N LEU A 29 -1.39 -9.20 4.47
CA LEU A 29 -0.14 -8.54 4.08
C LEU A 29 0.85 -9.45 3.35
N TYR A 30 0.52 -10.72 3.14
CA TYR A 30 1.36 -11.63 2.35
C TYR A 30 0.87 -11.74 0.89
N CYS A 31 -0.41 -12.07 0.68
CA CYS A 31 -0.96 -12.22 -0.66
C CYS A 31 -1.70 -10.98 -1.20
N GLY A 32 -1.90 -9.94 -0.38
CA GLY A 32 -2.50 -8.67 -0.78
C GLY A 32 -4.03 -8.65 -0.92
N TYR A 33 -4.70 -9.80 -0.78
CA TYR A 33 -6.16 -9.87 -0.85
C TYR A 33 -6.82 -9.22 0.36
N ALA A 34 -7.93 -8.54 0.11
CA ALA A 34 -8.72 -7.84 1.11
C ALA A 34 -10.23 -8.09 0.94
N THR A 35 -10.96 -8.00 2.04
CA THR A 35 -12.43 -7.97 2.09
C THR A 35 -12.87 -6.98 3.15
N SER A 36 -14.10 -6.48 3.04
CA SER A 36 -14.71 -5.67 4.09
C SER A 36 -16.15 -6.12 4.37
N ASP A 37 -16.81 -5.47 5.32
CA ASP A 37 -18.23 -5.71 5.63
C ASP A 37 -19.16 -5.39 4.46
N LYS A 38 -18.68 -4.59 3.50
CA LYS A 38 -19.39 -4.29 2.25
C LYS A 38 -19.35 -5.41 1.22
N PHE A 39 -18.42 -6.35 1.38
CA PHE A 39 -18.18 -7.47 0.48
C PHE A 39 -18.66 -8.80 1.08
N VAL A 40 -19.73 -8.77 1.87
CA VAL A 40 -20.40 -9.98 2.40
C VAL A 40 -21.45 -10.47 1.41
N GLY A 41 -21.62 -11.79 1.31
CA GLY A 41 -22.57 -12.46 0.42
C GLY A 41 -21.98 -12.88 -0.93
N ASP A 42 -22.86 -13.16 -1.87
CA ASP A 42 -22.50 -13.66 -3.21
C ASP A 42 -22.24 -12.53 -4.20
N LYS A 43 -21.25 -12.73 -5.09
CA LYS A 43 -20.89 -11.75 -6.14
C LYS A 43 -22.04 -11.36 -7.06
N GLU A 44 -22.99 -12.26 -7.29
CA GLU A 44 -24.11 -12.02 -8.21
C GLU A 44 -25.12 -11.01 -7.66
N ILE A 45 -25.18 -10.87 -6.34
CA ILE A 45 -26.18 -10.05 -5.64
C ILE A 45 -25.54 -8.79 -5.08
N ASN A 46 -24.28 -8.88 -4.61
CA ASN A 46 -23.59 -7.78 -3.94
C ASN A 46 -23.44 -6.54 -4.83
N SER A 47 -23.96 -5.39 -4.36
CA SER A 47 -23.95 -4.12 -5.11
C SER A 47 -22.56 -3.52 -5.25
N GLU A 48 -21.68 -3.73 -4.27
CA GLU A 48 -20.31 -3.19 -4.31
C GLU A 48 -19.44 -3.99 -5.28
N TYR A 49 -19.60 -5.31 -5.33
CA TYR A 49 -18.96 -6.14 -6.36
C TYR A 49 -19.34 -5.70 -7.78
N LYS A 50 -20.61 -5.36 -8.01
CA LYS A 50 -21.07 -4.93 -9.34
C LYS A 50 -20.42 -3.64 -9.82
N LYS A 51 -20.04 -2.75 -8.88
CA LYS A 51 -19.33 -1.49 -9.17
C LYS A 51 -17.84 -1.71 -9.49
N LEU A 52 -17.29 -2.89 -9.23
CA LEU A 52 -15.89 -3.16 -9.52
C LEU A 52 -15.65 -3.12 -11.04
N PRO A 53 -14.47 -2.66 -11.47
CA PRO A 53 -14.04 -2.79 -12.87
C PRO A 53 -14.06 -4.26 -13.31
N GLU A 54 -14.43 -4.52 -14.57
CA GLU A 54 -14.49 -5.89 -15.13
C GLU A 54 -13.17 -6.65 -14.99
N GLU A 55 -12.05 -5.94 -15.11
CA GLU A 55 -10.73 -6.50 -14.90
C GLU A 55 -10.54 -7.04 -13.48
N MET A 56 -10.88 -6.25 -12.46
CA MET A 56 -10.75 -6.66 -11.05
C MET A 56 -11.65 -7.86 -10.73
N LYS A 57 -12.83 -7.95 -11.38
CA LYS A 57 -13.74 -9.10 -11.23
C LYS A 57 -13.10 -10.44 -11.63
N THR A 58 -12.10 -10.43 -12.52
CA THR A 58 -11.39 -11.65 -12.93
C THR A 58 -10.48 -12.23 -11.84
N TRP A 59 -10.10 -11.42 -10.85
CA TRP A 59 -9.22 -11.83 -9.75
C TRP A 59 -9.93 -12.02 -8.42
N VAL A 60 -11.26 -11.91 -8.42
CA VAL A 60 -12.04 -12.05 -7.19
C VAL A 60 -12.06 -13.51 -6.71
N LYS A 61 -11.98 -13.67 -5.39
CA LYS A 61 -12.09 -14.96 -4.71
C LYS A 61 -13.24 -14.92 -3.72
N GLU A 62 -14.03 -15.99 -3.66
CA GLU A 62 -15.12 -16.13 -2.68
C GLU A 62 -14.69 -17.11 -1.59
N HIS A 63 -14.80 -16.72 -0.32
CA HIS A 63 -14.47 -17.59 0.81
C HIS A 63 -15.22 -17.16 2.07
N ASN A 64 -15.76 -18.13 2.82
CA ASN A 64 -16.55 -17.91 4.05
C ASN A 64 -17.69 -16.90 3.90
N GLY A 65 -18.41 -16.94 2.77
CA GLY A 65 -19.51 -16.01 2.49
C GLY A 65 -19.07 -14.56 2.30
N ARG A 66 -17.80 -14.35 1.95
CA ARG A 66 -17.22 -13.03 1.66
C ARG A 66 -16.52 -13.03 0.31
N ILE A 67 -16.51 -11.86 -0.31
CA ILE A 67 -15.89 -11.57 -1.58
C ILE A 67 -14.55 -10.88 -1.31
N TRP A 68 -13.47 -11.49 -1.77
CA TRP A 68 -12.12 -11.00 -1.60
C TRP A 68 -11.59 -10.47 -2.91
N ILE A 69 -11.11 -9.23 -2.87
CA ILE A 69 -10.56 -8.50 -4.01
C ILE A 69 -9.08 -8.24 -3.76
N PRO A 70 -8.27 -8.04 -4.82
CA PRO A 70 -6.93 -7.46 -4.66
C PRO A 70 -7.05 -6.12 -3.94
N GLY A 71 -6.40 -6.00 -2.78
CA GLY A 71 -6.46 -4.80 -1.95
C GLY A 71 -5.60 -3.68 -2.51
N ILE A 72 -5.84 -2.47 -2.01
CA ILE A 72 -4.94 -1.34 -2.18
C ILE A 72 -4.34 -1.04 -0.81
N LEU A 73 -3.02 -0.91 -0.73
CA LEU A 73 -2.33 -0.46 0.47
C LEU A 73 -1.74 0.91 0.22
N THR A 74 -2.31 1.92 0.87
CA THR A 74 -1.78 3.29 0.84
C THR A 74 -0.87 3.51 2.04
N LEU A 75 0.35 3.98 1.77
CA LEU A 75 1.38 4.32 2.73
C LEU A 75 1.80 5.79 2.52
N PRO A 76 2.39 6.46 3.53
CA PRO A 76 2.94 7.80 3.35
C PRO A 76 3.97 7.89 2.21
N GLU A 77 4.71 6.81 1.97
CA GLU A 77 5.76 6.74 0.96
C GLU A 77 5.23 6.43 -0.45
N GLY A 78 3.99 5.94 -0.58
CA GLY A 78 3.43 5.54 -1.86
C GLY A 78 2.23 4.59 -1.73
N MET A 79 1.92 3.90 -2.82
CA MET A 79 0.74 3.04 -2.91
C MET A 79 1.09 1.72 -3.56
N VAL A 80 0.60 0.63 -2.96
CA VAL A 80 0.64 -0.71 -3.52
C VAL A 80 -0.75 -1.08 -4.03
N TYR A 81 -0.85 -1.52 -5.29
CA TYR A 81 -2.11 -1.88 -5.94
C TYR A 81 -1.90 -2.96 -6.99
N SER A 82 -2.96 -3.66 -7.36
CA SER A 82 -2.92 -4.66 -8.43
C SER A 82 -2.94 -4.00 -9.81
N VAL A 83 -2.14 -4.53 -10.73
CA VAL A 83 -2.11 -4.13 -12.14
C VAL A 83 -2.23 -5.34 -13.04
N ASN A 84 -2.74 -5.14 -14.25
CA ASN A 84 -2.70 -6.15 -15.29
C ASN A 84 -1.43 -5.99 -16.11
N ASP A 85 -0.62 -7.04 -16.11
CA ASP A 85 0.56 -7.17 -16.95
C ASP A 85 0.38 -8.42 -17.81
N ASP A 86 0.12 -8.23 -19.11
CA ASP A 86 -0.10 -9.29 -20.08
C ASP A 86 -1.16 -10.35 -19.65
N LYS A 87 -2.32 -9.89 -19.20
CA LYS A 87 -3.45 -10.71 -18.70
C LYS A 87 -3.15 -11.47 -17.41
N LYS A 88 -2.06 -11.13 -16.72
CA LYS A 88 -1.74 -11.65 -15.39
C LYS A 88 -1.85 -10.54 -14.38
N MET A 89 -2.42 -10.87 -13.22
CA MET A 89 -2.41 -9.96 -12.09
C MET A 89 -0.99 -9.88 -11.53
N LYS A 90 -0.49 -8.66 -11.42
CA LYS A 90 0.76 -8.33 -10.71
C LYS A 90 0.50 -7.23 -9.68
N TRP A 91 1.50 -6.94 -8.87
CA TRP A 91 1.46 -5.89 -7.87
C TRP A 91 2.37 -4.76 -8.29
N ALA A 92 1.88 -3.53 -8.25
CA ALA A 92 2.65 -2.34 -8.53
C ALA A 92 2.85 -1.51 -7.27
N TYR A 93 4.04 -0.96 -7.12
CA TYR A 93 4.36 0.10 -6.16
C TYR A 93 4.55 1.42 -6.90
N ALA A 94 3.68 2.39 -6.65
CA ALA A 94 3.86 3.77 -7.10
C ALA A 94 4.28 4.64 -5.93
N LYS A 95 5.44 5.28 -6.06
CA LYS A 95 6.01 6.15 -5.02
C LYS A 95 5.26 7.48 -4.95
N MET A 96 5.13 8.04 -3.76
CA MET A 96 4.69 9.42 -3.59
C MET A 96 5.81 10.38 -3.98
N VAL A 97 5.55 11.27 -4.94
CA VAL A 97 6.51 12.27 -5.46
C VAL A 97 5.92 13.67 -5.43
N ASP A 98 6.78 14.67 -5.28
CA ASP A 98 6.37 16.07 -5.32
C ASP A 98 5.96 16.49 -6.74
N ILE A 99 4.87 17.24 -6.83
CA ILE A 99 4.40 17.84 -8.07
C ILE A 99 5.19 19.15 -8.27
N PRO A 100 5.89 19.32 -9.42
CA PRO A 100 6.54 20.59 -9.77
C PRO A 100 5.56 21.76 -9.67
N GLN A 101 6.01 22.91 -9.15
CA GLN A 101 5.11 24.05 -8.88
C GLN A 101 4.30 24.47 -10.11
N ASP A 102 4.91 24.44 -11.29
CA ASP A 102 4.27 24.82 -12.56
C ASP A 102 3.14 23.85 -12.99
N ASP A 103 3.21 22.60 -12.53
CA ASP A 103 2.27 21.52 -12.85
C ASP A 103 1.15 21.38 -11.82
N ARG A 104 1.31 21.95 -10.61
CA ARG A 104 0.31 21.89 -9.53
C ARG A 104 -1.05 22.39 -9.97
N LYS A 105 -1.11 23.36 -10.90
CA LYS A 105 -2.36 23.88 -11.48
C LYS A 105 -3.27 22.82 -12.09
N ASN A 106 -2.71 21.68 -12.50
CA ASN A 106 -3.45 20.55 -13.07
C ASN A 106 -4.07 19.64 -12.00
N TYR A 107 -3.76 19.88 -10.73
CA TYR A 107 -4.19 19.05 -9.59
C TYR A 107 -4.91 19.90 -8.53
N PRO A 108 -6.07 20.51 -8.87
CA PRO A 108 -6.82 21.34 -7.93
C PRO A 108 -7.40 20.50 -6.78
N VAL A 109 -7.44 21.12 -5.61
CA VAL A 109 -8.10 20.66 -4.38
C VAL A 109 -9.33 21.56 -4.18
N SER A 110 -10.29 21.12 -3.37
CA SER A 110 -11.32 22.01 -2.84
C SER A 110 -10.71 23.27 -2.22
N ASP A 111 -11.41 24.39 -2.33
CA ASP A 111 -10.99 25.71 -1.81
C ASP A 111 -9.80 26.36 -2.54
N GLY A 112 -9.58 26.02 -3.82
CA GLY A 112 -8.62 26.71 -4.68
C GLY A 112 -7.14 26.43 -4.36
N LYS A 113 -6.89 25.40 -3.54
CA LYS A 113 -5.54 24.86 -3.29
C LYS A 113 -5.19 23.84 -4.38
N PHE A 114 -3.93 23.43 -4.41
CA PHE A 114 -3.45 22.37 -5.30
C PHE A 114 -2.75 21.28 -4.50
N TYR A 115 -2.83 20.04 -4.99
CA TYR A 115 -2.06 18.95 -4.40
C TYR A 115 -0.57 19.25 -4.57
N GLU A 116 0.22 18.94 -3.54
CA GLU A 116 1.68 19.12 -3.58
C GLU A 116 2.40 17.86 -4.02
N GLN A 117 1.74 16.70 -3.92
CA GLN A 117 2.31 15.38 -4.19
C GLN A 117 1.33 14.52 -4.99
N LYS A 118 1.86 13.59 -5.78
CA LYS A 118 1.11 12.58 -6.54
C LYS A 118 1.79 11.21 -6.44
N TYR A 119 1.02 10.15 -6.69
CA TYR A 119 1.59 8.84 -6.94
C TYR A 119 2.23 8.80 -8.34
N ASP A 120 3.48 8.38 -8.42
CA ASP A 120 4.22 8.21 -9.66
C ASP A 120 3.89 6.86 -10.32
N ILE A 121 2.69 6.81 -10.92
CA ILE A 121 2.21 5.62 -11.63
C ILE A 121 3.00 5.32 -12.90
N ASP A 122 3.63 6.35 -13.49
CA ASP A 122 4.41 6.25 -14.73
C ASP A 122 5.73 5.50 -14.51
N ASN A 123 6.30 5.61 -13.30
CA ASN A 123 7.53 4.92 -12.88
C ASN A 123 7.27 3.86 -11.79
N GLN A 124 6.10 3.21 -11.84
CA GLN A 124 5.76 2.15 -10.90
C GLN A 124 6.71 0.95 -11.02
N ILE A 125 7.00 0.30 -9.89
CA ILE A 125 7.78 -0.94 -9.86
C ILE A 125 6.80 -2.11 -9.78
N ILE A 126 6.94 -3.08 -10.69
CA ILE A 126 6.03 -4.24 -10.80
C ILE A 126 6.68 -5.47 -10.14
N TYR A 127 5.89 -6.18 -9.35
CA TYR A 127 6.23 -7.37 -8.59
C TYR A 127 5.23 -8.49 -8.89
N ASP A 128 5.71 -9.74 -8.85
CA ASP A 128 4.82 -10.90 -9.00
C ASP A 128 3.99 -11.12 -7.72
N ASN A 129 4.58 -10.91 -6.54
CA ASN A 129 3.91 -11.11 -5.26
C ASN A 129 3.78 -9.79 -4.48
N PHE A 130 2.70 -9.70 -3.69
CA PHE A 130 2.45 -8.55 -2.82
C PHE A 130 3.51 -8.45 -1.71
N TYR A 131 3.95 -9.58 -1.18
CA TYR A 131 4.99 -9.63 -0.15
C TYR A 131 6.32 -9.02 -0.64
N ASP A 132 6.76 -9.33 -1.86
CA ASP A 132 8.01 -8.80 -2.43
C ASP A 132 7.99 -7.26 -2.48
N CYS A 133 6.82 -6.69 -2.79
CA CYS A 133 6.59 -5.25 -2.74
C CYS A 133 6.73 -4.70 -1.31
N LEU A 134 6.14 -5.37 -0.31
CA LEU A 134 6.25 -4.96 1.09
C LEU A 134 7.68 -5.12 1.64
N GLU A 135 8.40 -6.14 1.20
CA GLU A 135 9.79 -6.35 1.59
C GLU A 135 10.66 -5.19 1.10
N HIS A 136 10.56 -4.83 -0.19
CA HIS A 136 11.24 -3.65 -0.74
C HIS A 136 10.92 -2.38 0.07
N LEU A 137 9.64 -2.15 0.36
CA LEU A 137 9.20 -1.00 1.16
C LEU A 137 9.83 -0.99 2.57
N ASN A 138 9.92 -2.15 3.20
CA ASN A 138 10.53 -2.30 4.52
C ASN A 138 12.04 -2.02 4.47
N GLU A 139 12.73 -2.44 3.41
CA GLU A 139 14.15 -2.12 3.20
C GLU A 139 14.37 -0.61 3.01
N GLU A 140 13.57 0.04 2.16
CA GLU A 140 13.63 1.50 1.99
C GLU A 140 13.38 2.24 3.31
N ALA A 141 12.41 1.79 4.10
CA ALA A 141 12.11 2.37 5.40
C ALA A 141 13.27 2.20 6.39
N LYS A 142 13.93 1.04 6.42
CA LYS A 142 15.12 0.78 7.26
C LYS A 142 16.28 1.70 6.87
N GLN A 143 16.55 1.85 5.57
CA GLN A 143 17.61 2.74 5.08
C GLN A 143 17.36 4.19 5.48
N LYS A 144 16.13 4.69 5.29
CA LYS A 144 15.75 6.06 5.71
C LYS A 144 15.94 6.26 7.22
N ARG A 145 15.56 5.28 8.04
CA ARG A 145 15.74 5.35 9.50
C ARG A 145 17.22 5.39 9.89
N ALA A 146 18.08 4.61 9.23
CA ALA A 146 19.53 4.62 9.45
C ALA A 146 20.14 5.99 9.12
N VAL A 147 19.80 6.57 7.96
CA VAL A 147 20.28 7.91 7.55
C VAL A 147 19.82 8.99 8.54
N VAL A 148 18.57 8.96 8.97
CA VAL A 148 18.05 9.92 9.97
C VAL A 148 18.78 9.79 11.30
N GLN A 149 19.12 8.57 11.73
CA GLN A 149 19.91 8.36 12.95
C GLN A 149 21.33 8.92 12.82
N GLU A 150 22.00 8.71 11.69
CA GLU A 150 23.33 9.29 11.42
C GLU A 150 23.32 10.82 11.42
N LEU A 151 22.30 11.45 10.80
CA LEU A 151 22.16 12.91 10.79
C LEU A 151 21.90 13.49 12.17
N LYS A 152 21.24 12.75 13.06
CA LYS A 152 20.93 13.16 14.44
C LYS A 152 22.10 12.97 15.41
N LEU A 153 23.11 12.17 15.06
CA LEU A 153 24.29 11.99 15.90
C LEU A 153 25.23 13.21 15.75
N PRO A 154 25.47 13.98 16.82
CA PRO A 154 26.40 15.10 16.74
C PRO A 154 27.80 14.58 16.40
N LYS A 155 28.41 15.14 15.34
CA LYS A 155 29.80 14.83 14.97
C LYS A 155 30.70 15.24 16.14
N LEU A 156 31.25 14.25 16.85
CA LEU A 156 32.20 14.46 17.94
C LEU A 156 33.40 15.26 17.40
N LYS A 157 33.54 16.52 17.83
CA LYS A 157 34.77 17.27 17.61
C LYS A 157 35.87 16.57 18.40
N LYS A 158 36.87 16.01 17.69
CA LYS A 158 38.09 15.52 18.32
C LYS A 158 38.70 16.67 19.13
N ILE A 159 38.69 16.56 20.45
CA ILE A 159 39.43 17.45 21.34
C ILE A 159 40.90 17.21 21.00
N LYS A 160 41.57 18.21 20.42
CA LYS A 160 43.03 18.20 20.32
C LYS A 160 43.52 18.31 21.75
N ASN A 161 44.00 17.21 22.32
CA ASN A 161 44.77 17.24 23.56
C ASN A 161 46.05 18.04 23.26
N GLY A 162 46.05 19.32 23.66
CA GLY A 162 47.26 20.09 23.83
C GLY A 162 48.00 19.50 25.02
N ALA A 163 49.04 18.72 24.73
CA ALA A 163 50.06 18.42 25.71
C ALA A 163 51.04 19.59 25.68
N GLU A 164 50.98 20.42 26.72
CA GLU A 164 52.12 21.22 27.19
C GLU A 164 53.11 20.32 27.93
#